data_AF-A0A5R2N003-F1
#
_entry.id   AF-A0A5R2N003-F1
#
_cell.length_a   1.000
_cell.length_b   1.000
_cell.length_c   1.000
_cell.angle_alpha   90.00
_cell.angle_beta   90.00
_cell.angle_gamma   90.00
#
_symmetry.space_group_name_H-M   'P 1'
#
loop_
_entity.id
_entity.type
_entity.pdbx_description
1 polymer ?
#
loop_
_entity_poly.entity_id
_entity_poly.type
_entity_poly.pdbx_seq_one_letter_code
_entity_poly.pdbx_strand_id
1 'polypeptide(L)'
;EIYMKAYGTPKTAMIHAMATFGGMGEACATAIEGINVLYDEGLIDNAAVTGDYLLQRLQALREKYPKIIKDVRGKGFMIGLEFHDFSQTLPMVLRPIVSVLDDKLKGSLSGFVGALLLRDYDVLVA
;
A
#
# COMPACT_ATOMS: atom_id res chain seq x y z
N GLU A 1 5.89 -16.18 -36.74
CA GLU A 1 7.03 -16.20 -35.80
C GLU A 1 6.63 -15.84 -34.36
N ILE A 2 5.98 -14.69 -34.12
CA ILE A 2 5.51 -14.24 -32.79
C ILE A 2 4.60 -15.28 -32.11
N TYR A 3 3.66 -15.87 -32.83
CA TYR A 3 2.76 -16.88 -32.28
C TYR A 3 3.51 -18.10 -31.70
N MET A 4 4.51 -18.61 -32.41
CA MET A 4 5.31 -19.75 -31.93
C MET A 4 6.21 -19.36 -30.74
N LYS A 5 6.68 -18.12 -30.68
CA LYS A 5 7.43 -17.58 -29.51
C LYS A 5 6.54 -17.39 -28.29
N ALA A 6 5.28 -16.98 -28.47
CA ALA A 6 4.34 -16.70 -27.39
C ALA A 6 3.61 -17.95 -26.87
N TYR A 7 3.22 -18.87 -27.75
CA TYR A 7 2.34 -20.00 -27.43
C TYR A 7 2.97 -21.38 -27.67
N GLY A 8 4.17 -21.45 -28.25
CA GLY A 8 4.86 -22.71 -28.51
C GLY A 8 4.18 -23.56 -29.58
N THR A 9 4.31 -24.88 -29.48
CA THR A 9 3.72 -25.84 -30.43
C THR A 9 2.24 -26.12 -30.09
N PRO A 10 1.42 -26.61 -31.03
CA PRO A 10 0.04 -27.03 -30.73
C PRO A 10 -0.07 -28.04 -29.58
N LYS A 11 0.96 -28.87 -29.35
CA LYS A 11 1.02 -29.81 -28.22
C LYS A 11 1.19 -29.12 -26.86
N THR A 12 1.81 -27.94 -26.83
CA THR A 12 2.15 -27.20 -25.61
C THR A 12 1.31 -25.94 -25.42
N ALA A 13 0.61 -25.50 -26.47
CA ALA A 13 -0.16 -24.25 -26.49
C ALA A 13 -1.28 -24.20 -25.43
N MET A 14 -1.74 -25.37 -24.97
CA MET A 14 -2.85 -25.47 -24.01
C MET A 14 -2.41 -25.71 -22.56
N ILE A 15 -1.10 -25.77 -22.26
CA ILE A 15 -0.60 -26.07 -20.91
C ILE A 15 -1.09 -25.04 -19.87
N HIS A 16 -1.27 -23.79 -20.28
CA HIS A 16 -1.79 -22.70 -19.44
C HIS A 16 -3.21 -22.24 -19.81
N ALA A 17 -3.90 -22.95 -20.72
CA ALA A 17 -5.20 -22.51 -21.25
C ALA A 17 -6.39 -22.77 -20.31
N MET A 18 -6.18 -23.47 -19.19
CA MET A 18 -7.20 -23.80 -18.17
C MET A 18 -7.47 -22.59 -17.25
N ALA A 19 -7.73 -21.42 -17.82
CA ALA A 19 -8.31 -20.30 -17.08
C ALA A 19 -9.79 -20.22 -17.46
N THR A 20 -10.64 -20.94 -16.74
CA THR A 20 -12.10 -21.05 -17.04
C THR A 20 -12.78 -19.68 -17.20
N PHE A 21 -12.28 -18.66 -16.48
CA PHE A 21 -12.79 -17.28 -16.53
C PHE A 21 -11.78 -16.31 -17.18
N GLY A 22 -10.67 -16.80 -17.72
CA GLY A 22 -9.63 -16.00 -18.35
C GLY A 22 -10.05 -15.57 -19.76
N GLY A 23 -9.90 -14.28 -20.06
CA GLY A 23 -10.18 -13.76 -21.40
C GLY A 23 -11.68 -13.70 -21.75
N MET A 24 -12.57 -13.73 -20.76
CA MET A 24 -14.00 -13.46 -20.99
C MET A 24 -14.17 -12.05 -21.57
N GLY A 25 -15.00 -11.92 -22.61
CA GLY A 25 -15.20 -10.64 -23.31
C GLY A 25 -15.64 -9.50 -22.39
N GLU A 26 -16.48 -9.79 -21.39
CA GLU A 26 -16.90 -8.81 -20.38
C GLU A 26 -15.72 -8.29 -19.55
N ALA A 27 -14.85 -9.17 -19.06
CA ALA A 27 -13.67 -8.77 -18.31
C ALA A 27 -12.70 -7.93 -19.16
N CYS A 28 -12.54 -8.28 -20.43
CA CYS A 28 -11.74 -7.49 -21.37
C CYS A 28 -12.34 -6.11 -21.62
N ALA A 29 -13.65 -6.01 -21.83
CA ALA A 29 -14.33 -4.73 -22.03
C ALA A 29 -14.19 -3.82 -20.79
N THR A 30 -14.43 -4.36 -19.60
CA THR A 30 -14.25 -3.64 -18.33
C THR A 30 -12.80 -3.20 -18.11
N ALA A 31 -11.82 -4.05 -18.45
CA ALA A 31 -10.40 -3.70 -18.33
C ALA A 31 -9.99 -2.58 -19.30
N ILE A 32 -10.47 -2.62 -20.54
CA ILE A 32 -10.24 -1.56 -21.52
C ILE A 32 -10.83 -0.24 -21.02
N GLU A 33 -12.07 -0.26 -20.53
CA GLU A 33 -12.71 0.95 -20.02
C GLU A 33 -12.02 1.47 -18.76
N GLY A 34 -11.57 0.60 -17.86
CA GLY A 34 -10.75 1.00 -16.71
C GLY A 34 -9.46 1.71 -17.13
N ILE A 35 -8.83 1.28 -18.24
CA ILE A 35 -7.66 1.97 -18.81
C ILE A 35 -8.06 3.32 -19.41
N ASN A 36 -9.16 3.41 -20.16
CA ASN A 36 -9.64 4.67 -20.72
C ASN A 36 -9.88 5.70 -19.62
N VAL A 37 -10.61 5.33 -18.55
CA VAL A 37 -10.86 6.19 -17.40
C VAL A 37 -9.57 6.72 -16.76
N LEU A 38 -8.53 5.88 -16.63
CA LEU A 38 -7.23 6.33 -16.08
C LEU A 38 -6.62 7.47 -16.90
N TYR A 39 -6.80 7.46 -18.23
CA TYR A 39 -6.28 8.49 -19.13
C TYR A 39 -7.23 9.69 -19.24
N ASP A 40 -8.52 9.46 -19.50
CA ASP A 40 -9.52 10.49 -19.78
C ASP A 40 -9.76 11.39 -18.56
N GLU A 41 -9.72 10.83 -17.35
CA GLU A 41 -9.83 11.59 -16.10
C GLU A 41 -8.47 12.06 -15.55
N GLY A 42 -7.37 11.76 -16.22
CA GLY A 42 -6.02 12.17 -15.79
C GLY A 42 -5.60 11.61 -14.42
N LEU A 43 -6.09 10.42 -14.06
CA LEU A 43 -5.92 9.85 -12.72
C LEU A 43 -4.46 9.56 -12.37
N ILE A 44 -3.63 9.24 -13.36
CA ILE A 44 -2.19 8.99 -13.17
C ILE A 44 -1.47 10.26 -12.71
N ASP A 45 -1.73 11.38 -13.40
CA ASP A 45 -1.13 12.68 -13.06
C ASP A 45 -1.66 13.22 -11.74
N ASN A 46 -2.97 13.06 -11.50
CA ASN A 46 -3.59 13.42 -10.23
C ASN A 46 -2.98 12.61 -9.06
N ALA A 47 -2.77 11.30 -9.24
CA ALA A 47 -2.13 10.47 -8.23
C ALA A 47 -0.69 10.91 -7.95
N ALA A 48 0.06 11.36 -8.97
CA ALA A 48 1.39 11.93 -8.79
C ALA A 48 1.34 13.23 -7.97
N VAL A 49 0.52 14.21 -8.38
CA VAL A 49 0.44 15.52 -7.72
C VAL A 49 -0.10 15.41 -6.29
N THR A 50 -1.22 14.72 -6.11
CA THR A 50 -1.87 14.58 -4.80
C THR A 50 -1.08 13.63 -3.88
N GLY A 51 -0.46 12.60 -4.45
CA GLY A 51 0.44 11.71 -3.73
C GLY A 51 1.68 12.43 -3.20
N ASP A 52 2.29 13.29 -4.01
CA ASP A 52 3.45 14.10 -3.59
C ASP A 52 3.07 15.06 -2.46
N TYR A 53 1.90 15.70 -2.56
CA TYR A 53 1.37 16.52 -1.46
C TYR A 53 1.20 15.71 -0.18
N LEU A 54 0.56 14.54 -0.24
CA LEU A 54 0.37 13.68 0.93
C LEU A 54 1.70 13.23 1.52
N LEU A 55 2.65 12.82 0.68
CA LEU A 55 3.98 12.38 1.11
C LEU A 55 4.73 13.51 1.83
N GLN A 56 4.72 14.73 1.29
CA GLN A 56 5.32 15.91 1.93
C GLN A 56 4.69 16.20 3.30
N ARG A 57 3.36 16.11 3.41
CA ARG A 57 2.66 16.33 4.68
C ARG A 57 3.00 15.28 5.73
N LEU A 58 3.17 14.02 5.33
CA LEU A 58 3.59 12.94 6.21
C LEU A 58 5.07 13.08 6.63
N GLN A 59 5.94 13.54 5.73
CA GLN A 59 7.34 13.85 6.07
C GLN A 59 7.44 14.97 7.10
N ALA A 60 6.65 16.04 6.96
CA ALA A 60 6.58 17.10 7.97
C ALA A 60 6.06 16.57 9.33
N LEU A 61 5.14 15.62 9.33
CA LEU A 61 4.71 14.94 10.56
C LEU A 61 5.82 14.10 11.19
N ARG A 62 6.64 13.42 10.39
CA ARG A 62 7.83 12.71 10.88
C ARG A 62 8.81 13.66 11.57
N GLU A 63 9.08 14.80 10.97
CA GLU A 63 9.97 15.82 11.56
C GLU A 63 9.42 16.36 12.89
N LYS A 64 8.09 16.49 13.01
CA LYS A 64 7.42 16.90 14.24
C LYS A 64 7.43 15.81 15.33
N TYR A 65 7.36 14.53 14.95
CA TYR A 65 7.27 13.39 15.88
C TYR A 65 8.31 12.29 15.60
N PRO A 66 9.62 12.60 15.63
CA PRO A 66 10.68 11.68 15.21
C PRO A 66 10.87 10.48 16.15
N LYS A 67 10.35 10.55 17.38
CA LYS A 67 10.37 9.42 18.32
C LYS A 67 9.27 8.40 18.06
N ILE A 68 8.24 8.76 17.29
CA ILE A 68 7.06 7.95 17.02
C ILE A 68 7.09 7.43 15.59
N ILE A 69 7.32 8.32 14.62
CA ILE A 69 7.39 7.98 13.19
C ILE A 69 8.85 7.72 12.83
N LYS A 70 9.13 6.48 12.44
CA LYS A 70 10.46 6.01 12.05
C LYS A 70 10.79 6.41 10.62
N ASP A 71 9.86 6.17 9.70
CA ASP A 71 10.08 6.41 8.28
C ASP A 71 8.79 6.69 7.50
N VAL A 72 8.92 7.41 6.38
CA VAL A 72 7.83 7.68 5.43
C VAL A 72 8.37 7.44 4.02
N ARG A 73 7.72 6.58 3.25
CA ARG A 73 8.14 6.21 1.90
C ARG A 73 6.95 5.94 1.00
N GLY A 74 7.11 6.11 -0.30
CA GLY A 74 6.04 5.82 -1.25
C GLY A 74 6.19 6.54 -2.58
N LYS A 75 5.22 6.33 -3.46
CA LYS A 75 5.06 7.04 -4.73
C LYS A 75 3.58 7.10 -5.11
N GLY A 76 3.10 8.28 -5.52
CA GLY A 76 1.68 8.49 -5.78
C GLY A 76 0.85 8.14 -4.54
N PHE A 77 -0.21 7.35 -4.69
CA PHE A 77 -1.02 6.88 -3.56
C PHE A 77 -0.54 5.58 -2.90
N MET A 78 0.56 4.99 -3.37
CA MET A 78 1.21 3.87 -2.68
C MET A 78 2.20 4.43 -1.65
N ILE A 79 1.70 4.75 -0.46
CA ILE A 79 2.48 5.36 0.63
C ILE A 79 2.46 4.46 1.87
N GLY A 80 3.63 4.28 2.48
CA GLY A 80 3.83 3.57 3.74
C GLY A 80 4.37 4.49 4.83
N LEU A 81 3.78 4.36 6.03
CA LEU A 81 4.22 5.03 7.24
C LEU A 81 4.73 3.98 8.23
N GLU A 82 5.99 4.10 8.64
CA GLU A 82 6.61 3.19 9.60
C GLU A 82 6.73 3.85 10.96
N PHE A 83 6.28 3.14 11.99
CA PHE A 83 6.36 3.59 13.38
C PHE A 83 7.50 2.90 14.12
N HIS A 84 8.01 3.56 15.15
CA HIS A 84 8.88 2.92 16.13
C HIS A 84 8.09 1.96 17.03
N ASP A 85 8.77 0.98 17.60
CA ASP A 85 8.20 0.11 18.65
C ASP A 85 7.78 0.96 19.86
N PHE A 86 6.71 0.51 20.53
CA PHE A 86 6.10 1.25 21.62
C PHE A 86 7.09 1.58 22.76
N SER A 87 8.00 0.65 23.08
CA SER A 87 9.06 0.85 24.08
C SER A 87 10.00 2.03 23.77
N GLN A 88 10.27 2.30 22.50
CA GLN A 88 11.17 3.37 22.05
C GLN A 88 10.54 4.75 22.23
N THR A 89 9.20 4.81 22.21
CA THR A 89 8.41 6.05 22.35
C THR A 89 8.28 6.53 23.81
N LEU A 90 8.58 5.68 24.79
CA LEU A 90 8.40 5.95 26.23
C LEU A 90 9.65 6.53 26.92
N PRO A 91 9.50 7.21 28.08
CA PRO A 91 10.60 7.68 28.90
C PRO A 91 11.56 6.54 29.30
N MET A 92 12.86 6.85 29.36
CA MET A 92 13.95 5.86 29.51
C MET A 92 13.78 4.95 30.74
N VAL A 93 13.14 5.44 31.80
CA VAL A 93 12.87 4.72 33.05
C VAL A 93 11.91 3.55 32.87
N LEU A 94 10.96 3.64 31.94
CA LEU A 94 9.94 2.60 31.71
C LEU A 94 10.35 1.57 30.66
N ARG A 95 11.44 1.82 29.93
CA ARG A 95 11.92 0.96 28.84
C ARG A 95 12.16 -0.50 29.23
N PRO A 96 12.80 -0.83 30.38
CA PRO A 96 13.11 -2.22 30.73
C PRO A 96 11.86 -3.07 31.03
N ILE A 97 10.81 -2.45 31.57
CA ILE A 97 9.55 -3.14 31.89
C ILE A 97 8.74 -3.37 30.61
N VAL A 98 8.76 -2.39 29.69
CA VAL A 98 7.99 -2.44 28.45
C VAL A 98 8.67 -3.28 27.37
N SER A 99 10.01 -3.38 27.37
CA SER A 99 10.75 -4.25 26.43
C SER A 99 10.42 -5.73 26.58
N VAL A 100 9.94 -6.17 27.75
CA VAL A 100 9.44 -7.54 27.97
C VAL A 100 8.06 -7.75 27.34
N LEU A 101 7.29 -6.67 27.15
CA LEU A 101 5.98 -6.66 26.49
C LEU A 101 6.08 -6.32 25.00
N ASP A 102 7.24 -5.92 24.50
CA ASP A 102 7.44 -5.44 23.12
C ASP A 102 7.07 -6.49 22.09
N ASP A 103 7.39 -7.77 22.30
CA ASP A 103 7.00 -8.84 21.38
C ASP A 103 5.48 -9.01 21.26
N LYS A 104 4.71 -8.59 22.28
CA LYS A 104 3.24 -8.55 22.25
C LYS A 104 2.68 -7.22 21.75
N LEU A 105 3.47 -6.15 21.78
CA LEU A 105 3.07 -4.78 21.43
C LEU A 105 3.64 -4.31 20.08
N LYS A 106 4.47 -5.11 19.41
CA LYS A 106 4.92 -4.88 18.04
C LYS A 106 3.72 -4.67 17.11
N GLY A 107 3.72 -3.55 16.39
CA GLY A 107 2.60 -3.16 15.52
C GLY A 107 1.34 -2.67 16.23
N SER A 108 1.31 -2.61 17.57
CA SER A 108 0.14 -2.08 18.30
C SER A 108 -0.10 -0.61 18.00
N LEU A 109 0.97 0.18 17.82
CA LEU A 109 0.87 1.61 17.58
C LEU A 109 0.20 1.93 16.22
N SER A 110 0.56 1.22 15.15
CA SER A 110 -0.11 1.36 13.85
C SER A 110 -1.58 0.91 13.92
N GLY A 111 -1.86 -0.16 14.68
CA GLY A 111 -3.23 -0.61 14.92
C GLY A 111 -4.07 0.42 15.68
N PHE A 112 -3.54 1.05 16.72
CA PHE A 112 -4.23 2.11 17.47
C PHE A 112 -4.47 3.34 16.62
N VAL A 113 -3.45 3.80 15.87
CA VAL A 113 -3.59 4.93 14.95
C VAL A 113 -4.65 4.63 13.89
N GLY A 114 -4.64 3.42 13.32
CA GLY A 114 -5.64 3.00 12.35
C GLY A 114 -7.05 2.93 12.92
N ALA A 115 -7.22 2.42 14.13
CA ALA A 115 -8.51 2.39 14.81
C ALA A 115 -9.04 3.81 15.10
N LEU A 116 -8.17 4.75 15.51
CA LEU A 116 -8.53 6.15 15.74
C LEU A 116 -8.90 6.86 14.43
N LEU A 117 -8.13 6.63 13.36
CA LEU A 117 -8.41 7.19 12.04
C LEU A 117 -9.76 6.70 11.51
N LEU A 118 -10.07 5.41 11.67
CA LEU A 118 -11.37 4.88 11.27
C LEU A 118 -12.51 5.45 12.13
N ARG A 119 -12.33 5.51 13.45
CA ARG A 119 -13.38 5.96 14.38
C ARG A 119 -13.70 7.45 14.22
N ASP A 120 -12.68 8.29 14.09
CA ASP A 120 -12.82 9.74 14.18
C ASP A 120 -12.88 10.42 12.80
N TYR A 121 -12.42 9.74 11.73
CA TYR A 121 -12.29 10.30 10.39
C TYR A 121 -12.79 9.39 9.26
N ASP A 122 -13.37 8.22 9.57
CA ASP A 122 -13.80 7.21 8.58
C ASP A 122 -12.69 6.78 7.60
N VAL A 123 -11.43 6.87 8.04
CA VAL A 123 -10.26 6.47 7.24
C VAL A 123 -9.85 5.06 7.58
N LEU A 124 -10.04 4.15 6.63
CA LEU A 124 -9.53 2.78 6.72
C LEU A 124 -8.05 2.74 6.28
N VAL A 125 -7.21 2.10 7.08
CA VAL A 125 -5.80 1.84 6.78
C VAL A 125 -5.55 0.34 6.74
N ALA A 126 -4.70 -0.09 5.80
CA ALA A 126 -4.35 -1.47 5.50
C ALA A 126 -2.96 -1.84 6.03
#